data_AF-A0A091XC57-F1
#
_entry.id   AF-A0A091XC57-F1
#
_cell.length_a   1.000
_cell.length_b   1.000
_cell.length_c   1.000
_cell.angle_alpha   90.00
_cell.angle_beta   90.00
_cell.angle_gamma   90.00
#
_symmetry.space_group_name_H-M   'P 1'
#
loop_
_entity.id
_entity.type
_entity.pdbx_description
1 polymer ?
#
loop_
_entity_poly.entity_id
_entity_poly.type
_entity_poly.pdbx_seq_one_letter_code
_entity_poly.pdbx_strand_id
1 'polypeptide(L)'
;KVLSKYRSGKLPKAFKIIPALSNWEHILYITEPETWTAAAMYQATRIFSSNLKERMAQRFYNLVLLPRVRDDIAEYKRLNFHLYMALKKALFKPAAWFKGGGGLPVLPGSLSLSGKLGGGTCCVTACCPLRGVALGARAAMLKIAEMQYSAANSIFLRLLIDKKYALPFRVVDALVFHFLAFRTDQRVLPVLWHQSFLAFAQRYKEDLSSEQKEALLELLKFHSHPQISLEIRRELLNSKTRDVEG
;
A
#
# COMPACT_ATOMS: atom_id res chain seq x y z
N LYS A 1 25.34 -7.83 19.92
CA LYS A 1 24.92 -8.81 20.97
C LYS A 1 23.73 -8.38 21.85
N VAL A 2 23.60 -7.12 22.30
CA VAL A 2 22.44 -6.71 23.15
C VAL A 2 21.11 -6.72 22.36
N LEU A 3 21.13 -6.29 21.09
CA LEU A 3 19.93 -6.19 20.25
C LEU A 3 19.33 -7.57 19.85
N SER A 4 20.16 -8.60 19.77
CA SER A 4 19.73 -9.97 19.42
C SER A 4 19.04 -10.72 20.56
N LYS A 5 19.14 -10.24 21.80
CA LYS A 5 18.41 -10.79 22.97
C LYS A 5 17.37 -9.82 23.54
N TYR A 6 17.17 -8.69 22.87
CA TYR A 6 16.34 -7.61 23.38
C TYR A 6 14.86 -8.02 23.41
N ARG A 7 14.19 -7.78 24.54
CA ARG A 7 12.73 -7.98 24.68
C ARG A 7 12.03 -6.72 25.16
N SER A 8 12.56 -6.06 26.18
CA SER A 8 11.99 -4.86 26.80
C SER A 8 13.09 -4.01 27.46
N GLY A 9 12.74 -2.78 27.87
CA GLY A 9 13.66 -1.88 28.58
C GLY A 9 14.21 -0.73 27.73
N LYS A 10 15.16 0.04 28.27
CA LYS A 10 15.77 1.17 27.55
C LYS A 10 16.86 0.66 26.61
N LEU A 11 16.83 1.08 25.34
CA LEU A 11 17.94 0.84 24.41
C LEU A 11 19.21 1.58 24.87
N PRO A 12 20.40 1.02 24.56
CA PRO A 12 21.69 1.66 24.85
C PRO A 12 21.73 3.09 24.31
N LYS A 13 22.33 4.03 25.07
CA LYS A 13 22.48 5.43 24.64
C LYS A 13 23.20 5.54 23.30
N ALA A 14 24.24 4.71 23.10
CA ALA A 14 24.97 4.60 21.84
C ALA A 14 24.08 4.29 20.62
N PHE A 15 23.02 3.49 20.81
CA PHE A 15 22.10 3.16 19.73
C PHE A 15 21.17 4.33 19.37
N LYS A 16 20.78 5.14 20.37
CA LYS A 16 19.89 6.29 20.18
C LYS A 16 20.53 7.45 19.42
N ILE A 17 21.86 7.56 19.47
CA ILE A 17 22.62 8.60 18.78
C ILE A 17 22.98 8.24 17.33
N ILE A 18 22.81 6.99 16.90
CA ILE A 18 23.12 6.54 15.53
C ILE A 18 22.49 7.45 14.45
N PRO A 19 21.21 7.84 14.54
CA PRO A 19 20.60 8.77 13.59
C PRO A 19 21.27 10.14 13.42
N ALA A 20 21.99 10.61 14.44
CA ALA A 20 22.63 11.92 14.44
C ALA A 20 24.03 11.90 13.82
N LEU A 21 24.58 10.71 13.58
CA LEU A 21 25.91 10.54 13.01
C LEU A 21 25.86 10.68 11.49
N SER A 22 26.91 11.27 10.89
CA SER A 22 27.07 11.37 9.44
C SER A 22 27.17 9.99 8.78
N ASN A 23 27.92 9.06 9.41
CA ASN A 23 28.18 7.70 8.92
C ASN A 23 27.25 6.64 9.56
N TRP A 24 25.96 6.96 9.69
CA TRP A 24 25.00 6.09 10.36
C TRP A 24 24.85 4.71 9.69
N GLU A 25 25.00 4.63 8.36
CA GLU A 25 24.83 3.37 7.59
C GLU A 25 25.91 2.35 7.95
N HIS A 26 27.18 2.75 7.98
CA HIS A 26 28.28 1.86 8.35
C HIS A 26 28.15 1.38 9.79
N ILE A 27 27.77 2.27 10.70
CA ILE A 27 27.58 1.93 12.12
C ILE A 27 26.41 0.96 12.27
N LEU A 28 25.35 1.15 11.48
CA LEU A 28 24.21 0.24 11.46
C LEU A 28 24.60 -1.14 10.94
N TYR A 29 25.46 -1.22 9.92
CA TYR A 29 25.93 -2.49 9.38
C TYR A 29 26.71 -3.30 10.43
N ILE A 30 27.57 -2.63 11.21
CA ILE A 30 28.32 -3.26 12.33
C ILE A 30 27.37 -3.83 13.39
N THR A 31 26.18 -3.28 13.54
CA THR A 31 25.18 -3.79 14.50
C THR A 31 24.42 -5.03 14.01
N GLU A 32 24.72 -5.54 12.81
CA GLU A 32 24.16 -6.77 12.23
C GLU A 32 22.62 -6.81 12.31
N PRO A 33 21.92 -5.95 11.53
CA PRO A 33 20.47 -5.77 11.63
C PRO A 33 19.65 -7.05 11.40
N GLU A 34 20.21 -8.02 10.68
CA GLU A 34 19.60 -9.33 10.43
C GLU A 34 19.38 -10.13 11.73
N THR A 35 20.30 -10.00 12.70
CA THR A 35 20.26 -10.75 13.96
C THR A 35 19.33 -10.13 15.00
N TRP A 36 18.69 -8.99 14.69
CA TRP A 36 17.85 -8.30 15.65
C TRP A 36 16.58 -9.07 15.96
N THR A 37 16.13 -8.92 17.20
CA THR A 37 14.80 -9.38 17.61
C THR A 37 13.71 -8.48 17.03
N ALA A 38 12.50 -9.01 16.84
CA ALA A 38 11.35 -8.22 16.38
C ALA A 38 11.06 -7.02 17.32
N ALA A 39 11.27 -7.17 18.62
CA ALA A 39 11.14 -6.09 19.60
C ALA A 39 12.20 -4.99 19.42
N ALA A 40 13.45 -5.36 19.11
CA ALA A 40 14.51 -4.40 18.80
C ALA A 40 14.21 -3.65 17.50
N MET A 41 13.75 -4.37 16.46
CA MET A 41 13.32 -3.79 15.19
C MET A 41 12.27 -2.71 15.41
N TYR A 42 11.23 -2.97 16.22
CA TYR A 42 10.21 -1.97 16.54
C TYR A 42 10.79 -0.70 17.15
N GLN A 43 11.66 -0.84 18.15
CA GLN A 43 12.22 0.33 18.82
C GLN A 43 13.22 1.08 17.95
N ALA A 44 14.00 0.36 17.13
CA ALA A 44 14.83 0.94 16.10
C ALA A 44 13.96 1.75 15.14
N THR A 45 12.95 1.15 14.50
CA THR A 45 12.07 1.89 13.59
C THR A 45 11.44 3.12 14.24
N ARG A 46 11.05 3.04 15.52
CA ARG A 46 10.55 4.21 16.26
C ARG A 46 11.57 5.35 16.34
N ILE A 47 12.81 5.06 16.75
CA ILE A 47 13.89 6.06 16.86
C ILE A 47 14.28 6.61 15.48
N PHE A 48 14.42 5.71 14.50
CA PHE A 48 14.84 6.09 13.16
C PHE A 48 13.76 6.93 12.46
N SER A 49 12.48 6.58 12.63
CA SER A 49 11.35 7.34 12.10
C SER A 49 11.27 8.75 12.70
N SER A 50 11.62 8.97 13.96
CA SER A 50 11.57 10.31 14.57
C SER A 50 12.78 11.15 14.15
N ASN A 51 13.98 10.58 14.18
CA ASN A 51 15.22 11.35 14.15
C ASN A 51 15.83 11.51 12.73
N LEU A 52 15.60 10.60 11.79
CA LEU A 52 16.24 10.68 10.47
C LEU A 52 15.54 11.65 9.52
N LYS A 53 16.28 12.29 8.61
CA LYS A 53 15.71 13.00 7.45
C LYS A 53 15.03 12.01 6.49
N GLU A 54 14.09 12.48 5.67
CA GLU A 54 13.28 11.61 4.78
C GLU A 54 14.12 10.69 3.89
N ARG A 55 15.17 11.22 3.25
CA ARG A 55 16.07 10.42 2.38
C ARG A 55 16.82 9.33 3.15
N MET A 56 17.21 9.59 4.39
CA MET A 56 17.93 8.61 5.20
C MET A 56 16.98 7.56 5.77
N ALA A 57 15.79 7.97 6.21
CA ALA A 57 14.73 7.05 6.63
C ALA A 57 14.30 6.11 5.49
N GLN A 58 14.25 6.62 4.26
CA GLN A 58 14.00 5.83 3.05
C GLN A 58 15.01 4.68 2.91
N ARG A 59 16.30 4.97 3.04
CA ARG A 59 17.37 3.96 2.97
C ARG A 59 17.25 2.93 4.09
N PHE A 60 16.97 3.36 5.31
CA PHE A 60 16.75 2.46 6.45
C PHE A 60 15.58 1.49 6.19
N TYR A 61 14.46 1.97 5.63
CA TYR A 61 13.33 1.10 5.31
C TYR A 61 13.67 0.08 4.22
N ASN A 62 14.38 0.51 3.17
CA ASN A 62 14.78 -0.36 2.07
C ASN A 62 15.80 -1.43 2.46
N LEU A 63 16.80 -1.07 3.28
CA LEU A 63 17.93 -1.96 3.59
C LEU A 63 17.66 -2.88 4.78
N VAL A 64 16.81 -2.46 5.74
CA VAL A 64 16.66 -3.17 7.02
C VAL A 64 15.23 -3.63 7.27
N LEU A 65 14.26 -2.72 7.21
CA LEU A 65 12.88 -3.05 7.60
C LEU A 65 12.17 -3.95 6.58
N LEU A 66 12.28 -3.64 5.29
CA LEU A 66 11.56 -4.36 4.24
C LEU A 66 12.06 -5.80 4.03
N PRO A 67 13.37 -6.08 3.95
CA PRO A 67 13.87 -7.46 3.85
C PRO A 67 13.37 -8.30 5.02
N ARG A 68 13.50 -7.77 6.24
CA ARG A 68 13.08 -8.50 7.44
C ARG A 68 11.58 -8.84 7.47
N VAL A 69 10.73 -7.93 7.02
CA VAL A 69 9.28 -8.20 6.93
C VAL A 69 8.98 -9.25 5.86
N ARG A 70 9.71 -9.27 4.74
CA ARG A 70 9.54 -10.28 3.70
C ARG A 70 9.96 -11.66 4.18
N ASP A 71 11.08 -11.75 4.90
CA ASP A 71 11.59 -13.01 5.44
C ASP A 71 10.61 -13.61 6.46
N ASP A 72 10.14 -12.82 7.43
CA ASP A 72 9.16 -13.25 8.43
C ASP A 72 7.83 -13.71 7.78
N ILE A 73 7.38 -13.04 6.71
CA ILE A 73 6.16 -13.43 5.99
C ILE A 73 6.37 -14.73 5.21
N ALA A 74 7.54 -14.90 4.57
CA ALA A 74 7.87 -16.10 3.81
C ALA A 74 7.96 -17.33 4.73
N GLU A 75 8.56 -17.17 5.91
CA GLU A 75 8.78 -18.24 6.88
C GLU A 75 7.50 -18.60 7.66
N TYR A 76 6.85 -17.61 8.29
CA TYR A 76 5.75 -17.86 9.25
C TYR A 76 4.35 -17.69 8.65
N LYS A 77 4.21 -17.15 7.43
CA LYS A 77 2.94 -16.78 6.78
C LYS A 77 2.04 -15.85 7.63
N ARG A 78 2.56 -15.32 8.74
CA ARG A 78 1.91 -14.43 9.69
C ARG A 78 2.94 -13.41 10.15
N LEU A 79 2.53 -12.15 10.24
CA LEU A 79 3.43 -11.08 10.66
C LEU A 79 3.52 -11.01 12.18
N ASN A 80 4.75 -10.94 12.71
CA ASN A 80 4.98 -10.70 14.12
C ASN A 80 4.37 -9.37 14.58
N PHE A 81 3.76 -9.34 15.76
CA PHE A 81 3.15 -8.15 16.35
C PHE A 81 4.09 -6.94 16.43
N HIS A 82 5.35 -7.15 16.81
CA HIS A 82 6.32 -6.06 16.91
C HIS A 82 6.71 -5.49 15.53
N LEU A 83 6.82 -6.34 14.51
CA LEU A 83 7.04 -5.89 13.13
C LEU A 83 5.84 -5.13 12.59
N TYR A 84 4.62 -5.57 12.88
CA TYR A 84 3.42 -4.82 12.54
C TYR A 84 3.41 -3.42 13.19
N MET A 85 3.75 -3.35 14.49
CA MET A 85 3.90 -2.06 15.17
C MET A 85 5.03 -1.20 14.57
N ALA A 86 6.11 -1.83 14.09
CA ALA A 86 7.23 -1.14 13.43
C ALA A 86 6.76 -0.48 12.13
N LEU A 87 6.01 -1.20 11.29
CA LEU A 87 5.42 -0.66 10.06
C LEU A 87 4.48 0.51 10.36
N LYS A 88 3.66 0.39 11.41
CA LYS A 88 2.80 1.49 11.86
C LYS A 88 3.58 2.73 12.30
N LYS A 89 4.79 2.57 12.85
CA LYS A 89 5.67 3.70 13.19
C LYS A 89 6.38 4.25 11.97
N ALA A 90 6.77 3.41 11.01
CA ALA A 90 7.40 3.86 9.76
C ALA A 90 6.49 4.83 8.97
N LEU A 91 5.17 4.62 9.04
CA LEU A 91 4.16 5.46 8.38
C LEU A 91 4.01 6.88 8.94
N PHE A 92 4.65 7.22 10.06
CA PHE A 92 4.70 8.61 10.52
C PHE A 92 5.48 9.53 9.55
N LYS A 93 6.34 8.96 8.69
CA LYS A 93 7.02 9.69 7.61
C LYS A 93 6.60 9.16 6.24
N PRO A 94 5.46 9.64 5.69
CA PRO A 94 4.91 9.09 4.46
C PRO A 94 5.82 9.24 3.25
N ALA A 95 6.48 10.39 3.08
CA ALA A 95 7.36 10.61 1.93
C ALA A 95 8.51 9.58 1.87
N ALA A 96 9.09 9.24 3.02
CA ALA A 96 10.13 8.23 3.15
C ALA A 96 9.58 6.81 2.94
N TRP A 97 8.35 6.53 3.38
CA TRP A 97 7.69 5.23 3.20
C TRP A 97 7.33 4.95 1.73
N PHE A 98 6.71 5.91 1.05
CA PHE A 98 6.30 5.76 -0.35
C PHE A 98 7.50 5.71 -1.31
N LYS A 99 8.51 6.56 -1.10
CA LYS A 99 9.75 6.50 -1.89
C LYS A 99 10.64 5.31 -1.52
N GLY A 100 10.55 4.85 -0.27
CA GLY A 100 11.37 3.77 0.28
C GLY A 100 10.74 2.40 0.09
N GLY A 101 10.05 2.19 -1.03
CA GLY A 101 9.52 0.88 -1.41
C GLY A 101 8.39 0.31 -0.54
N GLY A 102 8.04 0.95 0.59
CA GLY A 102 6.98 0.48 1.49
C GLY A 102 5.58 0.82 1.02
N GLY A 103 5.45 1.86 0.19
CA GLY A 103 4.18 2.30 -0.38
C GLY A 103 3.98 1.99 -1.87
N LEU A 104 5.01 1.51 -2.57
CA LEU A 104 4.76 0.76 -3.80
C LEU A 104 4.29 -0.62 -3.39
N PRO A 105 3.20 -1.14 -3.98
CA PRO A 105 2.86 -2.54 -3.82
C PRO A 105 4.12 -3.30 -4.19
N VAL A 106 4.56 -4.11 -3.24
CA VAL A 106 5.54 -5.20 -3.37
C VAL A 106 5.67 -5.60 -4.84
N LEU A 107 6.61 -4.95 -5.53
CA LEU A 107 6.92 -5.14 -6.95
C LEU A 107 7.30 -6.62 -7.16
N PRO A 108 7.13 -7.14 -8.38
CA PRO A 108 6.13 -8.10 -8.79
C PRO A 108 6.68 -9.53 -8.79
N GLY A 109 7.34 -9.94 -7.69
CA GLY A 109 8.17 -11.16 -7.72
C GLY A 109 8.19 -12.06 -6.48
N SER A 110 7.43 -11.76 -5.40
CA SER A 110 7.44 -12.63 -4.20
C SER A 110 6.07 -12.98 -3.62
N LEU A 111 4.99 -12.41 -4.18
CA LEU A 111 3.64 -12.87 -3.88
C LEU A 111 3.13 -13.71 -5.05
N SER A 112 3.89 -14.74 -5.41
CA SER A 112 3.31 -15.89 -6.09
C SER A 112 2.20 -16.36 -5.19
N LEU A 113 0.96 -16.19 -5.66
CA LEU A 113 -0.23 -16.86 -5.15
C LEU A 113 0.03 -18.37 -5.27
N SER A 114 0.82 -18.92 -4.35
CA SER A 114 0.83 -20.35 -4.09
C SER A 114 -0.55 -20.62 -3.53
N GLY A 115 -1.35 -21.25 -4.38
CA GLY A 115 -2.75 -21.51 -4.16
C GLY A 115 -3.00 -22.07 -2.77
N LYS A 116 -3.76 -21.31 -2.00
CA LYS A 116 -4.76 -21.77 -1.04
C LYS A 116 -5.36 -20.54 -0.39
N LEU A 117 -6.58 -20.26 -0.83
CA LEU A 117 -7.61 -19.55 -0.09
C LEU A 117 -7.45 -19.85 1.43
N GLY A 118 -7.18 -18.83 2.25
CA GLY A 118 -7.04 -19.02 3.70
C GLY A 118 -6.11 -18.08 4.47
N GLY A 119 -5.56 -17.01 3.87
CA GLY A 119 -4.67 -16.09 4.62
C GLY A 119 -4.53 -14.65 4.10
N GLY A 120 -5.17 -14.31 2.98
CA GLY A 120 -4.98 -13.03 2.28
C GLY A 120 -5.41 -11.77 3.06
N THR A 121 -6.15 -11.94 4.17
CA THR A 121 -6.65 -10.82 4.97
C THR A 121 -5.57 -10.25 5.91
N CYS A 122 -4.54 -11.02 6.26
CA CYS A 122 -3.55 -10.55 7.25
C CYS A 122 -2.47 -9.64 6.64
N CYS A 123 -1.99 -9.93 5.42
CA CYS A 123 -0.84 -9.22 4.85
C CYS A 123 -1.17 -7.79 4.41
N VAL A 124 -2.37 -7.56 3.86
CA VAL A 124 -2.75 -6.23 3.34
C VAL A 124 -3.28 -5.32 4.46
N THR A 125 -3.99 -5.89 5.43
CA THR A 125 -4.45 -5.14 6.61
C THR A 125 -3.29 -4.77 7.53
N ALA A 126 -2.24 -5.59 7.59
CA ALA A 126 -1.04 -5.33 8.39
C ALA A 126 -0.11 -4.27 7.76
N CYS A 127 -0.11 -4.10 6.44
CA CYS A 127 0.73 -3.11 5.75
C CYS A 127 0.10 -1.70 5.69
N CYS A 128 -1.18 -1.55 6.03
CA CYS A 128 -1.91 -0.29 5.82
C CYS A 128 -2.42 0.41 7.10
N PRO A 129 -1.55 0.90 7.98
CA PRO A 129 -1.86 2.08 8.79
C PRO A 129 -1.84 3.37 7.95
N LEU A 130 -2.45 3.39 6.76
CA LEU A 130 -2.64 4.60 5.93
C LEU A 130 -3.62 5.60 6.57
N ARG A 131 -3.90 5.48 7.87
CA ARG A 131 -4.97 6.17 8.61
C ARG A 131 -4.69 7.66 8.86
N GLY A 132 -3.87 8.33 8.04
CA GLY A 132 -3.52 9.72 8.30
C GLY A 132 -2.77 10.50 7.21
N VAL A 133 -2.59 9.96 6.00
CA VAL A 133 -1.83 10.68 4.96
C VAL A 133 -2.55 10.69 3.62
N ALA A 134 -3.49 11.62 3.48
CA ALA A 134 -4.23 11.85 2.23
C ALA A 134 -3.31 12.17 1.03
N LEU A 135 -2.20 12.88 1.24
CA LEU A 135 -1.27 13.27 0.17
C LEU A 135 -0.45 12.09 -0.37
N GLY A 136 0.04 11.23 0.51
CA GLY A 136 0.77 10.02 0.11
C GLY A 136 -0.14 8.99 -0.56
N ALA A 137 -1.40 8.88 -0.09
CA ALA A 137 -2.41 8.00 -0.70
C ALA A 137 -2.65 8.34 -2.18
N ARG A 138 -2.77 9.63 -2.54
CA ARG A 138 -2.97 10.08 -3.93
C ARG A 138 -1.80 9.70 -4.85
N ALA A 139 -0.57 9.97 -4.42
CA ALA A 139 0.63 9.62 -5.18
C ALA A 139 0.78 8.10 -5.33
N ALA A 140 0.41 7.33 -4.30
CA ALA A 140 0.41 5.88 -4.36
C ALA A 140 -0.64 5.34 -5.34
N MET A 141 -1.87 5.90 -5.32
CA MET A 141 -2.92 5.53 -6.28
C MET A 141 -2.49 5.76 -7.72
N LEU A 142 -1.90 6.92 -8.03
CA LEU A 142 -1.35 7.21 -9.36
C LEU A 142 -0.29 6.19 -9.76
N LYS A 143 0.64 5.87 -8.87
CA LYS A 143 1.68 4.88 -9.17
C LYS A 143 1.08 3.49 -9.40
N ILE A 144 0.12 3.08 -8.57
CA ILE A 144 -0.60 1.80 -8.70
C ILE A 144 -1.34 1.74 -10.03
N ALA A 145 -1.96 2.84 -10.46
CA ALA A 145 -2.65 2.93 -11.75
C ALA A 145 -1.69 2.74 -12.93
N GLU A 146 -0.46 3.27 -12.84
CA GLU A 146 0.59 3.11 -13.87
C GLU A 146 1.27 1.73 -13.87
N MET A 147 1.24 0.98 -12.77
CA MET A 147 1.92 -0.30 -12.66
C MET A 147 1.14 -1.44 -13.33
N GLN A 148 1.86 -2.51 -13.69
CA GLN A 148 1.25 -3.72 -14.20
C GLN A 148 0.23 -4.30 -13.22
N TYR A 149 -0.84 -4.88 -13.78
CA TYR A 149 -1.90 -5.45 -13.00
C TYR A 149 -1.43 -6.63 -12.14
N SER A 150 -1.84 -6.61 -10.87
CA SER A 150 -1.70 -7.73 -9.93
C SER A 150 -2.91 -7.73 -9.00
N ALA A 151 -3.35 -8.92 -8.57
CA ALA A 151 -4.46 -9.05 -7.62
C ALA A 151 -4.19 -8.30 -6.30
N ALA A 152 -2.93 -8.22 -5.87
CA ALA A 152 -2.53 -7.44 -4.70
C ALA A 152 -2.78 -5.94 -4.90
N ASN A 153 -2.52 -5.43 -6.11
CA ASN A 153 -2.71 -4.02 -6.45
C ASN A 153 -4.20 -3.63 -6.37
N SER A 154 -5.11 -4.50 -6.81
CA SER A 154 -6.56 -4.27 -6.65
C SER A 154 -7.01 -4.18 -5.18
N ILE A 155 -6.42 -5.00 -4.30
CA ILE A 155 -6.74 -4.94 -2.87
C ILE A 155 -6.25 -3.62 -2.26
N PHE A 156 -5.02 -3.21 -2.58
CA PHE A 156 -4.49 -1.92 -2.14
C PHE A 156 -5.34 -0.75 -2.66
N LEU A 157 -5.72 -0.79 -3.94
CA LEU A 157 -6.53 0.24 -4.56
C LEU A 157 -7.91 0.34 -3.89
N ARG A 158 -8.57 -0.80 -3.66
CA ARG A 158 -9.84 -0.85 -2.91
C ARG A 158 -9.70 -0.24 -1.52
N LEU A 159 -8.69 -0.67 -0.74
CA LEU A 159 -8.48 -0.16 0.61
C LEU A 159 -8.24 1.36 0.65
N LEU A 160 -7.58 1.90 -0.38
CA LEU A 160 -7.32 3.32 -0.52
C LEU A 160 -8.60 4.09 -0.87
N ILE A 161 -9.43 3.55 -1.76
CA ILE A 161 -10.73 4.12 -2.15
C ILE A 161 -11.73 4.10 -0.98
N ASP A 162 -11.76 3.01 -0.20
CA ASP A 162 -12.64 2.85 0.96
C ASP A 162 -12.41 3.91 2.04
N LYS A 163 -11.24 4.59 2.04
CA LYS A 163 -10.95 5.70 2.96
C LYS A 163 -11.69 6.99 2.63
N LYS A 164 -12.37 7.09 1.49
CA LYS A 164 -13.18 8.26 1.09
C LYS A 164 -12.39 9.57 1.12
N TYR A 165 -11.15 9.55 0.64
CA TYR A 165 -10.39 10.78 0.47
C TYR A 165 -10.93 11.60 -0.70
N ALA A 166 -11.00 12.92 -0.56
CA ALA A 166 -11.20 13.82 -1.70
C ALA A 166 -9.99 13.70 -2.62
N LEU A 167 -10.20 13.18 -3.85
CA LEU A 167 -9.15 13.00 -4.84
C LEU A 167 -9.14 14.17 -5.83
N PRO A 168 -7.96 14.68 -6.23
CA PRO A 168 -7.86 15.58 -7.37
C PRO A 168 -8.32 14.86 -8.64
N PHE A 169 -8.94 15.60 -9.57
CA PHE A 169 -9.45 15.02 -10.83
C PHE A 169 -8.39 14.24 -11.61
N ARG A 170 -7.13 14.71 -11.65
CA ARG A 170 -6.02 13.97 -12.27
C ARG A 170 -5.85 12.53 -11.75
N VAL A 171 -6.12 12.29 -10.47
CA VAL A 171 -6.03 10.95 -9.88
C VAL A 171 -7.24 10.11 -10.27
N VAL A 172 -8.42 10.71 -10.31
CA VAL A 172 -9.64 10.05 -10.79
C VAL A 172 -9.48 9.63 -12.26
N ASP A 173 -8.99 10.52 -13.11
CA ASP A 173 -8.74 10.24 -14.54
C ASP A 173 -7.76 9.08 -14.72
N ALA A 174 -6.66 9.06 -13.95
CA ALA A 174 -5.70 7.96 -13.99
C ALA A 174 -6.30 6.63 -13.53
N LEU A 175 -7.20 6.64 -12.54
CA LEU A 175 -7.92 5.43 -12.12
C LEU A 175 -8.90 4.96 -13.19
N VAL A 176 -9.62 5.87 -13.85
CA VAL A 176 -10.49 5.53 -14.98
C VAL A 176 -9.64 4.90 -16.09
N PHE A 177 -8.52 5.51 -16.46
CA PHE A 177 -7.61 4.96 -17.46
C PHE A 177 -7.09 3.56 -17.08
N HIS A 178 -6.75 3.35 -15.80
CA HIS A 178 -6.36 2.04 -15.29
C HIS A 178 -7.47 1.00 -15.50
N PHE A 179 -8.74 1.32 -15.20
CA PHE A 179 -9.85 0.39 -15.43
C PHE A 179 -10.12 0.16 -16.92
N LEU A 180 -10.04 1.20 -17.76
CA LEU A 180 -10.25 1.10 -19.20
C LEU A 180 -9.17 0.29 -19.91
N ALA A 181 -7.94 0.24 -19.37
CA ALA A 181 -6.86 -0.60 -19.90
C ALA A 181 -7.23 -2.09 -19.90
N PHE A 182 -8.16 -2.53 -19.04
CA PHE A 182 -8.65 -3.92 -19.03
C PHE A 182 -9.69 -4.21 -20.11
N ARG A 183 -10.10 -3.22 -20.92
CA ARG A 183 -11.03 -3.47 -22.04
C ARG A 183 -10.44 -4.42 -23.09
N THR A 184 -9.12 -4.37 -23.30
CA THR A 184 -8.41 -5.21 -24.27
C THR A 184 -7.88 -6.51 -23.67
N ASP A 185 -7.92 -6.66 -22.34
CA ASP A 185 -7.45 -7.86 -21.66
C ASP A 185 -8.51 -8.96 -21.75
N GLN A 186 -8.13 -10.15 -22.21
CA GLN A 186 -9.02 -11.31 -22.32
C GLN A 186 -9.01 -12.20 -21.08
N ARG A 187 -8.29 -11.81 -20.03
CA ARG A 187 -8.17 -12.59 -18.79
C ARG A 187 -9.47 -12.54 -17.99
N VAL A 188 -9.80 -13.67 -17.34
CA VAL A 188 -10.87 -13.69 -16.33
C VAL A 188 -10.41 -12.88 -15.11
N LEU A 189 -11.00 -11.70 -14.93
CA LEU A 189 -10.67 -10.82 -13.82
C LEU A 189 -11.16 -11.41 -12.49
N PRO A 190 -10.36 -11.34 -11.41
CA PRO A 190 -10.76 -11.85 -10.11
C PRO A 190 -11.87 -10.99 -9.49
N VAL A 191 -12.67 -11.57 -8.61
CA VAL A 191 -13.74 -10.88 -7.85
C VAL A 191 -13.22 -9.62 -7.13
N LEU A 192 -11.96 -9.64 -6.67
CA LEU A 192 -11.30 -8.51 -6.01
C LEU A 192 -11.22 -7.26 -6.92
N TRP A 193 -11.06 -7.44 -8.22
CA TRP A 193 -11.08 -6.35 -9.19
C TRP A 193 -12.46 -5.71 -9.27
N HIS A 194 -13.51 -6.52 -9.43
CA HIS A 194 -14.89 -6.03 -9.46
C HIS A 194 -15.27 -5.33 -8.15
N GLN A 195 -14.80 -5.83 -7.00
CA GLN A 195 -15.00 -5.16 -5.70
C GLN A 195 -14.26 -3.81 -5.62
N SER A 196 -13.05 -3.71 -6.17
CA SER A 196 -12.32 -2.43 -6.23
C SER A 196 -13.02 -1.42 -7.14
N PHE A 197 -13.59 -1.89 -8.25
CA PHE A 197 -14.32 -1.06 -9.19
C PHE A 197 -15.68 -0.61 -8.64
N LEU A 198 -16.38 -1.47 -7.90
CA LEU A 198 -17.58 -1.10 -7.16
C LEU A 198 -17.29 -0.03 -6.12
N ALA A 199 -16.23 -0.18 -5.33
CA ALA A 199 -15.83 0.83 -4.35
C ALA A 199 -15.53 2.18 -5.03
N PHE A 200 -14.91 2.16 -6.22
CA PHE A 200 -14.67 3.36 -7.02
C PHE A 200 -15.98 4.02 -7.46
N ALA A 201 -16.89 3.25 -8.06
CA ALA A 201 -18.18 3.75 -8.54
C ALA A 201 -19.05 4.30 -7.39
N GLN A 202 -19.09 3.64 -6.22
CA GLN A 202 -19.88 4.11 -5.08
C GLN A 202 -19.39 5.46 -4.51
N ARG A 203 -18.11 5.80 -4.69
CA ARG A 203 -17.48 6.95 -4.03
C ARG A 203 -17.20 8.11 -4.97
N TYR A 204 -16.73 7.83 -6.17
CA TYR A 204 -16.26 8.85 -7.12
C TYR A 204 -17.22 9.06 -8.29
N LYS A 205 -18.47 8.57 -8.22
CA LYS A 205 -19.48 8.72 -9.29
C LYS A 205 -19.82 10.17 -9.67
N GLU A 206 -19.69 11.10 -8.74
CA GLU A 206 -19.97 12.53 -8.96
C GLU A 206 -18.80 13.26 -9.63
N ASP A 207 -17.58 12.73 -9.50
CA ASP A 207 -16.35 13.34 -10.03
C ASP A 207 -16.05 12.92 -11.48
N LEU A 208 -16.91 12.09 -12.09
CA LEU A 208 -16.72 11.54 -13.44
C LEU A 208 -17.39 12.38 -14.54
N SER A 209 -16.69 12.52 -15.66
CA SER A 209 -17.22 13.07 -16.91
C SER A 209 -18.23 12.11 -17.57
N SER A 210 -19.14 12.62 -18.40
CA SER A 210 -20.09 11.81 -19.17
C SER A 210 -19.38 10.77 -20.05
N GLU A 211 -18.34 11.17 -20.78
CA GLU A 211 -17.55 10.28 -21.64
C GLU A 211 -16.89 9.14 -20.85
N GLN A 212 -16.35 9.47 -19.68
CA GLN A 212 -15.73 8.48 -18.78
C GLN A 212 -16.77 7.48 -18.27
N LYS A 213 -17.97 7.94 -17.92
CA LYS A 213 -19.05 7.04 -17.45
C LYS A 213 -19.50 6.10 -18.56
N GLU A 214 -19.67 6.59 -19.78
CA GLU A 214 -20.05 5.76 -20.92
C GLU A 214 -18.98 4.69 -21.19
N ALA A 215 -17.70 5.07 -21.21
CA ALA A 215 -16.59 4.13 -21.39
C ALA A 215 -16.55 3.05 -20.28
N LEU A 216 -16.82 3.42 -19.02
CA LEU A 216 -16.91 2.48 -17.90
C LEU A 216 -18.13 1.54 -18.00
N LEU A 217 -19.26 2.04 -18.52
CA LEU A 217 -20.44 1.21 -18.80
C LEU A 217 -20.19 0.23 -19.95
N GLU A 218 -19.42 0.62 -20.97
CA GLU A 218 -18.97 -0.30 -22.01
C GLU A 218 -18.08 -1.40 -21.44
N LEU A 219 -17.16 -1.06 -20.53
CA LEU A 219 -16.27 -2.03 -19.89
C LEU A 219 -17.06 -3.13 -19.15
N LEU A 220 -18.17 -2.79 -18.50
CA LEU A 220 -19.04 -3.76 -17.82
C LEU A 220 -19.69 -4.77 -18.79
N LYS A 221 -19.83 -4.44 -20.08
CA LYS A 221 -20.35 -5.37 -21.09
C LYS A 221 -19.32 -6.43 -21.47
N PHE A 222 -18.03 -6.07 -21.47
CA PHE A 222 -16.94 -7.00 -21.72
C PHE A 222 -16.66 -7.88 -20.50
N HIS A 223 -16.61 -7.26 -19.31
CA HIS A 223 -16.28 -7.94 -18.05
C HIS A 223 -17.48 -7.91 -17.09
N SER A 224 -18.39 -8.87 -17.26
CA SER A 224 -19.60 -8.99 -16.44
C SER A 224 -19.44 -9.97 -15.29
N HIS A 225 -19.74 -9.52 -14.07
CA HIS A 225 -19.90 -10.34 -12.88
C HIS A 225 -21.38 -10.39 -12.46
N PRO A 226 -21.96 -11.57 -12.16
CA PRO A 226 -23.41 -11.73 -11.95
C PRO A 226 -24.03 -10.81 -10.90
N GLN A 227 -23.38 -10.65 -9.74
CA GLN A 227 -23.89 -9.82 -8.64
C GLN A 227 -23.37 -8.37 -8.68
N ILE A 228 -22.05 -8.19 -8.81
CA ILE A 228 -21.38 -6.90 -8.63
C ILE A 228 -21.62 -5.95 -9.82
N SER A 229 -21.62 -6.44 -11.07
CA SER A 229 -21.74 -5.55 -12.24
C SER A 229 -23.08 -4.81 -12.29
N LEU A 230 -24.15 -5.42 -11.76
CA LEU A 230 -25.47 -4.78 -11.67
C LEU A 230 -25.45 -3.60 -10.68
N GLU A 231 -24.77 -3.78 -9.55
CA GLU A 231 -24.60 -2.70 -8.56
C GLU A 231 -23.77 -1.55 -9.11
N ILE A 232 -22.67 -1.85 -9.82
CA ILE A 232 -21.83 -0.83 -10.45
C ILE A 232 -22.64 -0.03 -11.47
N ARG A 233 -23.41 -0.72 -12.33
CA ARG A 233 -24.26 -0.06 -13.33
C ARG A 233 -25.28 0.85 -12.67
N ARG A 234 -25.92 0.38 -11.58
CA ARG A 234 -26.89 1.18 -10.81
C ARG A 234 -26.25 2.44 -10.23
N GLU A 235 -25.06 2.33 -9.65
CA GLU A 235 -24.36 3.47 -9.05
C GLU A 235 -23.91 4.50 -10.09
N LEU A 236 -23.44 4.05 -11.27
CA LEU A 236 -23.04 4.95 -12.35
C LEU A 236 -24.23 5.67 -12.99
N LEU A 237 -25.35 4.99 -13.21
CA LEU A 237 -26.56 5.60 -13.79
C LEU A 237 -27.23 6.63 -12.86
N ASN A 238 -27.21 6.38 -11.54
CA ASN A 238 -27.85 7.24 -10.55
C ASN A 238 -27.00 8.46 -10.14
N SER A 239 -26.02 8.86 -10.96
CA SER A 239 -25.03 9.88 -10.58
C SER A 239 -25.01 11.08 -11.50
N LYS A 240 -24.89 12.29 -10.93
CA LYS A 240 -24.70 13.53 -11.70
C LYS A 240 -23.30 13.53 -12.33
N THR A 241 -23.21 13.94 -13.58
CA THR A 241 -21.94 14.10 -14.32
C THR A 241 -21.31 15.43 -14.01
N ARG A 242 -19.98 15.46 -13.94
CA ARG A 242 -19.21 16.69 -13.72
C ARG A 242 -19.44 17.75 -14.79
N ASP A 243 -19.71 17.34 -16.03
CA ASP A 243 -19.82 18.25 -17.18
C ASP A 243 -21.19 18.94 -17.29
N VAL A 244 -22.13 18.58 -16.41
CA VAL A 244 -23.43 19.25 -16.33
C VAL A 244 -23.31 20.29 -15.23
N GLU A 245 -22.73 21.44 -15.58
CA GLU A 245 -22.89 22.67 -14.79
C GLU A 245 -24.38 22.96 -14.67
N GLY A 246 -24.86 23.07 -13.42
CA GLY A 246 -26.14 23.69 -13.11
C GLY A 246 -25.97 25.18 -12.90
#